data_AF-A0A1E3L2E4-F1
#
_entry.id   AF-A0A1E3L2E4-F1
#
_cell.length_a   1.000
_cell.length_b   1.000
_cell.length_c   1.000
_cell.angle_alpha   90.00
_cell.angle_beta   90.00
_cell.angle_gamma   90.00
#
_symmetry.space_group_name_H-M   'P 1'
#
loop_
_entity.id
_entity.type
_entity.pdbx_description
1 polymer ?
#
loop_
_entity_poly.entity_id
_entity_poly.type
_entity_poly.pdbx_seq_one_letter_code
_entity_poly.pdbx_strand_id
1 'polypeptide(L)'
;MKKVKTLRMMSIMLMLGASLTAVHTASADPLKVDNAFFEKQKQVVMDQTVTNSSNDASASKEVQKLENADYLYMSTDGQVYSSKRGYLGAAKKDDDIEASRVGDQPSPPTSGNGPAVKDVNGGTTGAFERKQLAYSGFDSITSDITLPKVSGLGAGEQPWVYYGFDSDNASIEAGYAYQTGTFRWLPYIRSNGFYYADSAYQKYDGNRINSVQFYLAKTATSDTYYNAYMVVGGTQVTIAPTKFKDSDANSTSVKKVTSIAKKAFDGTNIEGRTMNQRYDNVQVSLFYQDQAYPWTQYPESSDFRNNKWYGTIDNPISYVHRDWDSTSIYKDTN
;
A
#
# COMPACT_ATOMS: atom_id res chain seq x y z
N MET A 1 48.67 26.17 43.03
CA MET A 1 48.38 25.93 41.59
C MET A 1 46.86 25.88 41.45
N LYS A 2 46.16 26.95 41.01
CA LYS A 2 45.88 27.39 39.61
C LYS A 2 45.36 26.20 38.77
N LYS A 3 44.13 26.18 38.24
CA LYS A 3 43.42 27.25 37.49
C LYS A 3 41.88 27.22 37.69
N VAL A 4 41.33 28.43 37.77
CA VAL A 4 39.95 28.83 37.44
C VAL A 4 39.80 28.92 35.92
N LYS A 5 38.60 28.62 35.38
CA LYS A 5 38.05 29.35 34.22
C LYS A 5 36.51 29.23 34.14
N THR A 6 35.88 30.38 34.30
CA THR A 6 34.49 30.75 34.01
C THR A 6 34.32 31.12 32.52
N LEU A 7 33.06 31.39 32.11
CA LEU A 7 32.52 32.05 30.89
C LEU A 7 32.00 31.10 29.79
N ARG A 8 30.88 31.36 29.08
CA ARG A 8 30.12 32.61 28.87
C ARG A 8 28.68 32.33 28.42
N MET A 9 27.77 33.18 28.88
CA MET A 9 26.43 33.45 28.35
C MET A 9 26.49 33.85 26.87
N MET A 10 25.49 33.46 26.07
CA MET A 10 25.13 34.22 24.88
C MET A 10 23.60 34.29 24.76
N SER A 11 23.09 35.48 25.10
CA SER A 11 21.74 35.93 24.77
C SER A 11 21.61 36.08 23.26
N ILE A 12 20.50 35.61 22.69
CA ILE A 12 19.92 36.23 21.50
C ILE A 12 18.53 36.70 21.89
N MET A 13 18.48 37.99 22.16
CA MET A 13 17.29 38.81 22.29
C MET A 13 16.99 39.33 20.88
N LEU A 14 15.85 38.94 20.31
CA LEU A 14 15.23 39.69 19.21
C LEU A 14 13.84 40.11 19.68
N MET A 15 13.72 41.36 20.09
CA MET A 15 12.45 42.08 20.22
C MET A 15 12.43 43.18 19.16
N LEU A 16 11.37 43.18 18.36
CA LEU A 16 10.69 44.30 17.68
C LEU A 16 9.63 43.62 16.81
N GLY A 17 8.32 43.80 16.94
CA GLY A 17 7.52 44.77 17.68
C GLY A 17 6.34 45.15 16.79
N ALA A 18 5.12 44.80 17.22
CA ALA A 18 3.80 45.27 16.76
C ALA A 18 3.44 45.02 15.27
N SER A 19 2.20 44.75 14.85
CA SER A 19 0.88 44.76 15.48
C SER A 19 -0.02 43.83 14.66
N LEU A 20 -0.96 43.12 15.30
CA LEU A 20 -2.30 43.06 14.74
C LEU A 20 -3.31 42.85 15.85
N THR A 21 -4.25 43.78 15.88
CA THR A 21 -5.41 43.89 16.75
C THR A 21 -6.35 42.70 16.65
N ALA A 22 -7.00 42.44 17.78
CA ALA A 22 -7.96 41.39 18.08
C ALA A 22 -9.14 41.30 17.10
N VAL A 23 -9.66 40.07 16.95
CA VAL A 23 -11.11 39.83 16.87
C VAL A 23 -11.47 38.66 17.80
N HIS A 24 -12.46 38.94 18.64
CA HIS A 24 -13.05 38.08 19.67
C HIS A 24 -13.93 36.94 19.10
N THR A 25 -14.26 36.02 20.03
CA THR A 25 -15.36 35.02 20.07
C THR A 25 -14.99 33.65 19.47
N ALA A 26 -15.15 32.50 20.13
CA ALA A 26 -15.74 32.12 21.42
C ALA A 26 -14.95 30.93 22.01
N SER A 27 -14.80 30.89 23.34
CA SER A 27 -14.14 29.78 24.04
C SER A 27 -15.09 28.59 24.15
N ALA A 28 -14.87 27.55 23.35
CA ALA A 28 -15.15 26.19 23.78
C ALA A 28 -13.92 25.76 24.59
N ASP A 29 -14.04 25.72 25.92
CA ASP A 29 -13.01 25.13 26.77
C ASP A 29 -12.80 23.68 26.29
N PRO A 30 -11.60 23.31 25.80
CA PRO A 30 -11.33 21.91 25.56
C PRO A 30 -11.43 21.24 26.93
N LEU A 31 -12.28 20.23 27.07
CA LEU A 31 -12.35 19.39 28.26
C LEU A 31 -10.91 19.01 28.62
N LYS A 32 -10.37 19.63 29.66
CA LYS A 32 -9.05 19.29 30.18
C LYS A 32 -9.21 17.93 30.83
N VAL A 33 -8.98 16.91 30.02
CA VAL A 33 -8.79 15.56 30.47
C VAL A 33 -7.41 15.55 31.15
N ASP A 34 -7.41 15.86 32.43
CA ASP A 34 -6.24 15.74 33.28
C ASP A 34 -6.29 14.44 34.09
N ASN A 35 -5.19 14.09 34.74
CA ASN A 35 -5.12 12.89 35.57
C ASN A 35 -6.14 12.90 36.71
N ALA A 36 -6.60 14.08 37.16
CA ALA A 36 -7.61 14.19 38.19
C ALA A 36 -9.00 13.78 37.68
N PHE A 37 -9.31 14.04 36.40
CA PHE A 37 -10.55 13.56 35.76
C PHE A 37 -10.57 12.02 35.66
N PHE A 38 -9.46 11.38 35.27
CA PHE A 38 -9.39 9.93 35.15
C PHE A 38 -9.41 9.21 36.50
N GLU A 39 -8.66 9.70 37.50
CA GLU A 39 -8.71 9.11 38.84
C GLU A 39 -10.09 9.29 39.48
N LYS A 40 -10.79 10.38 39.20
CA LYS A 40 -12.17 10.59 39.68
C LYS A 40 -13.18 9.66 39.02
N GLN A 41 -13.06 9.38 37.72
CA GLN A 41 -13.89 8.37 37.04
C GLN A 41 -13.61 6.95 37.53
N LYS A 42 -12.33 6.63 37.75
CA LYS A 42 -11.89 5.34 38.30
C LYS A 42 -12.39 5.12 39.73
N GLN A 43 -12.34 6.15 40.57
CA GLN A 43 -12.85 6.08 41.94
C GLN A 43 -14.38 5.91 41.96
N VAL A 44 -15.12 6.58 41.06
CA VAL A 44 -16.58 6.44 40.93
C VAL A 44 -16.98 5.01 40.54
N VAL A 45 -16.24 4.36 39.63
CA VAL A 45 -16.49 2.97 39.25
C VAL A 45 -16.14 1.99 40.38
N MET A 46 -15.03 2.23 41.10
CA MET A 46 -14.68 1.42 42.27
C MET A 46 -15.70 1.56 43.40
N ASP A 47 -16.15 2.79 43.69
CA ASP A 47 -17.15 3.05 44.73
C ASP A 47 -18.51 2.42 44.37
N GLN A 48 -18.92 2.42 43.10
CA GLN A 48 -20.14 1.73 42.63
C GLN A 48 -20.04 0.19 42.73
N THR A 49 -18.84 -0.37 42.62
CA THR A 49 -18.60 -1.82 42.73
C THR A 49 -18.58 -2.28 44.19
N VAL A 50 -18.08 -1.44 45.10
CA VAL A 50 -18.07 -1.69 46.55
C VAL A 50 -19.48 -1.52 47.16
N THR A 51 -20.31 -0.62 46.63
CA THR A 51 -21.66 -0.37 47.15
C THR A 51 -22.64 -1.54 46.85
N ASN A 52 -22.33 -2.41 45.88
CA ASN A 52 -23.14 -3.59 45.53
C ASN A 52 -22.63 -4.92 46.10
N SER A 53 -21.56 -4.92 46.90
CA SER A 53 -20.92 -6.14 47.41
C SER A 53 -20.71 -6.08 48.92
N SER A 54 -21.80 -6.05 49.69
CA SER A 54 -21.70 -6.39 51.11
C SER A 54 -21.80 -7.90 51.30
N ASN A 55 -20.64 -8.51 51.57
CA ASN A 55 -20.40 -9.87 52.07
C ASN A 55 -20.32 -11.02 51.06
N ASP A 56 -19.44 -10.92 50.06
CA ASP A 56 -19.06 -12.13 49.31
C ASP A 56 -17.58 -12.17 48.93
N ALA A 57 -16.93 -13.32 49.17
CA ALA A 57 -15.51 -13.57 48.92
C ALA A 57 -15.15 -13.63 47.42
N SER A 58 -16.13 -13.39 46.55
CA SER A 58 -16.02 -13.24 45.11
C SER A 58 -15.48 -11.85 44.69
N ALA A 59 -15.66 -10.80 45.50
CA ALA A 59 -15.21 -9.44 45.18
C ALA A 59 -13.67 -9.28 45.17
N SER A 60 -12.92 -10.05 45.98
CA SER A 60 -11.45 -10.01 45.99
C SER A 60 -10.83 -10.63 44.73
N LYS A 61 -11.53 -11.56 44.07
CA LYS A 61 -11.13 -12.13 42.77
C LYS A 61 -11.44 -11.22 41.59
N GLU A 62 -12.44 -10.34 41.68
CA GLU A 62 -12.70 -9.32 40.65
C GLU A 62 -11.71 -8.16 40.70
N VAL A 63 -11.25 -7.76 41.89
CA VAL A 63 -10.14 -6.81 42.04
C VAL A 63 -8.85 -7.35 41.40
N GLN A 64 -8.54 -8.64 41.55
CA GLN A 64 -7.41 -9.28 40.86
C GLN A 64 -7.63 -9.49 39.34
N LYS A 65 -8.87 -9.52 38.85
CA LYS A 65 -9.18 -9.49 37.41
C LYS A 65 -9.00 -8.10 36.82
N LEU A 66 -9.27 -7.04 37.59
CA LEU A 66 -8.96 -5.66 37.21
C LEU A 66 -7.46 -5.40 37.16
N GLU A 67 -6.66 -6.09 37.99
CA GLU A 67 -5.19 -6.10 37.87
C GLU A 67 -4.69 -6.82 36.60
N ASN A 68 -5.54 -7.61 35.92
CA ASN A 68 -5.19 -8.42 34.73
C ASN A 68 -6.01 -8.06 33.47
N ALA A 69 -6.67 -6.89 33.44
CA ALA A 69 -7.59 -6.57 32.34
C ALA A 69 -6.89 -5.97 31.11
N ASP A 70 -7.43 -6.34 29.94
CA ASP A 70 -7.04 -5.87 28.61
C ASP A 70 -7.52 -4.42 28.40
N TYR A 71 -6.82 -3.45 28.98
CA TYR A 71 -7.16 -2.05 28.75
C TYR A 71 -6.56 -1.56 27.44
N LEU A 72 -7.40 -0.90 26.64
CA LEU A 72 -7.02 -0.14 25.46
C LEU A 72 -6.73 1.30 25.88
N TYR A 73 -5.53 1.80 25.62
CA TYR A 73 -5.22 3.22 25.82
C TYR A 73 -4.94 3.87 24.47
N MET A 74 -5.55 5.02 24.25
CA MET A 74 -5.36 5.86 23.08
C MET A 74 -4.55 7.08 23.49
N SER A 75 -3.41 7.31 22.86
CA SER A 75 -2.61 8.52 23.09
C SER A 75 -3.22 9.71 22.36
N THR A 76 -2.80 10.91 22.75
CA THR A 76 -3.33 12.18 22.24
C THR A 76 -3.05 12.42 20.75
N ASP A 77 -2.11 11.67 20.17
CA ASP A 77 -1.80 11.59 18.74
C ASP A 77 -2.58 10.50 17.99
N GLY A 78 -3.55 9.84 18.65
CA GLY A 78 -4.46 8.88 18.06
C GLY A 78 -3.94 7.43 18.04
N GLN A 79 -2.77 7.14 18.60
CA GLN A 79 -2.24 5.77 18.63
C GLN A 79 -2.96 4.91 19.67
N VAL A 80 -3.40 3.72 19.29
CA VAL A 80 -4.13 2.78 20.15
C VAL A 80 -3.22 1.63 20.53
N TYR A 81 -3.22 1.32 21.82
CA TYR A 81 -2.41 0.25 22.40
C TYR A 81 -3.27 -0.65 23.27
N SER A 82 -3.04 -1.95 23.20
CA SER A 82 -3.57 -2.93 24.16
C SER A 82 -2.48 -3.34 25.13
N SER A 83 -2.84 -3.42 26.41
CA SER A 83 -1.97 -3.93 27.47
C SER A 83 -1.44 -5.36 27.22
N LYS A 84 -2.14 -6.20 26.44
CA LYS A 84 -1.70 -7.58 26.11
C LYS A 84 -1.04 -7.72 24.74
N ARG A 85 -1.45 -6.92 23.76
CA ARG A 85 -1.04 -7.08 22.35
C ARG A 85 -0.09 -5.98 21.85
N GLY A 86 0.24 -5.02 22.71
CA GLY A 86 1.08 -3.89 22.35
C GLY A 86 0.36 -2.92 21.42
N TYR A 87 1.12 -2.28 20.54
CA TYR A 87 0.60 -1.30 19.59
C TYR A 87 -0.39 -1.93 18.60
N LEU A 88 -1.57 -1.33 18.46
CA LEU A 88 -2.66 -1.82 17.63
C LEU A 88 -2.97 -0.93 16.41
N GLY A 89 -2.25 0.18 16.24
CA GLY A 89 -2.46 1.13 15.14
C GLY A 89 -3.09 2.45 15.60
N ALA A 90 -3.21 3.42 14.69
CA ALA A 90 -3.85 4.70 14.96
C ALA A 90 -5.38 4.63 14.78
N ALA A 91 -6.14 5.11 15.76
CA ALA A 91 -7.54 5.45 15.59
C ALA A 91 -7.65 6.70 14.70
N LYS A 92 -8.36 6.57 13.57
CA LYS A 92 -8.67 7.70 12.70
C LYS A 92 -9.69 8.61 13.39
N LYS A 93 -9.49 9.92 13.28
CA LYS A 93 -10.47 10.91 13.75
C LYS A 93 -11.69 10.88 12.83
N ASP A 94 -12.88 11.04 13.40
CA ASP A 94 -14.16 11.00 12.68
C ASP A 94 -14.24 12.01 11.51
N ASP A 95 -13.45 13.08 11.54
CA ASP A 95 -13.39 14.08 10.47
C ASP A 95 -12.79 13.55 9.15
N ASP A 96 -12.03 12.44 9.18
CA ASP A 96 -11.54 11.75 7.96
C ASP A 96 -12.58 10.80 7.35
N ILE A 97 -13.72 10.58 8.03
CA ILE A 97 -14.79 9.69 7.57
C ILE A 97 -15.80 10.45 6.68
N GLU A 98 -15.98 11.76 6.87
CA GLU A 98 -16.94 12.54 6.08
C GLU A 98 -16.50 12.83 4.63
N ALA A 99 -15.23 12.67 4.29
CA ALA A 99 -14.76 12.72 2.89
C ALA A 99 -15.07 11.43 2.10
N SER A 100 -15.53 10.37 2.77
CA SER A 100 -15.87 9.07 2.19
C SER A 100 -17.37 8.85 2.06
N ARG A 101 -18.15 9.89 1.72
CA ARG A 101 -19.55 9.69 1.30
C ARG A 101 -19.58 8.93 -0.03
N VAL A 102 -19.59 7.61 0.11
CA VAL A 102 -19.99 6.61 -0.86
C VAL A 102 -21.39 7.00 -1.35
N GLY A 103 -21.46 7.68 -2.50
CA GLY A 103 -22.58 7.45 -3.40
C GLY A 103 -22.42 6.04 -3.95
N ASP A 104 -23.52 5.28 -4.03
CA ASP A 104 -23.62 3.90 -4.52
C ASP A 104 -22.60 3.56 -5.64
N GLN A 105 -21.39 3.16 -5.25
CA GLN A 105 -20.39 2.66 -6.18
C GLN A 105 -20.56 1.15 -6.25
N PRO A 106 -20.77 0.57 -7.45
CA PRO A 106 -20.87 -0.86 -7.59
C PRO A 106 -19.60 -1.52 -7.04
N SER A 107 -19.75 -2.60 -6.29
CA SER A 107 -18.60 -3.32 -5.76
C SER A 107 -17.71 -3.82 -6.91
N PRO A 108 -16.37 -3.75 -6.78
CA PRO A 108 -15.48 -4.25 -7.81
C PRO A 108 -15.74 -5.74 -8.07
N PRO A 109 -15.88 -6.14 -9.33
CA PRO A 109 -16.20 -7.51 -9.67
C PRO A 109 -14.94 -8.37 -9.61
N THR A 110 -14.61 -8.83 -8.40
CA THR A 110 -13.64 -9.93 -8.16
C THR A 110 -14.35 -11.27 -7.99
N SER A 111 -15.69 -11.29 -8.11
CA SER A 111 -16.55 -12.49 -8.07
C SER A 111 -17.75 -12.34 -9.01
N GLY A 112 -18.25 -13.44 -9.58
CA GLY A 112 -19.44 -13.46 -10.47
C GLY A 112 -19.11 -13.35 -11.96
N ASN A 113 -20.07 -12.89 -12.78
CA ASN A 113 -19.94 -12.81 -14.26
C ASN A 113 -18.96 -11.74 -14.75
N GLY A 114 -18.44 -10.89 -13.87
CA GLY A 114 -17.48 -9.84 -14.21
C GLY A 114 -18.03 -8.75 -15.15
N PRO A 115 -17.27 -7.67 -15.36
CA PRO A 115 -17.55 -6.72 -16.43
C PRO A 115 -17.06 -7.30 -17.76
N ALA A 116 -17.64 -6.84 -18.87
CA ALA A 116 -17.09 -7.18 -20.17
C ALA A 116 -15.69 -6.58 -20.31
N VAL A 117 -14.80 -7.27 -21.04
CA VAL A 117 -13.40 -6.86 -21.20
C VAL A 117 -13.22 -5.44 -21.74
N LYS A 118 -14.16 -4.95 -22.56
CA LYS A 118 -14.16 -3.58 -23.11
C LYS A 118 -14.43 -2.50 -22.04
N ASP A 119 -15.09 -2.89 -20.95
CA ASP A 119 -15.49 -2.03 -19.84
C ASP A 119 -14.43 -2.04 -18.72
N VAL A 120 -13.26 -2.66 -18.94
CA VAL A 120 -12.12 -2.63 -18.01
C VAL A 120 -10.97 -1.84 -18.62
N ASN A 121 -10.31 -0.99 -17.84
CA ASN A 121 -9.09 -0.32 -18.28
C ASN A 121 -7.97 -1.36 -18.49
N GLY A 122 -7.53 -1.48 -19.74
CA GLY A 122 -6.60 -2.53 -20.18
C GLY A 122 -7.29 -3.87 -20.50
N GLY A 123 -8.61 -4.00 -20.34
CA GLY A 123 -9.27 -5.29 -20.43
C GLY A 123 -9.18 -5.98 -21.80
N THR A 124 -8.98 -5.24 -22.89
CA THR A 124 -8.79 -5.80 -24.23
C THR A 124 -7.33 -6.15 -24.58
N THR A 125 -6.41 -6.03 -23.60
CA THR A 125 -4.98 -6.35 -23.80
C THR A 125 -4.60 -7.74 -23.33
N GLY A 126 -5.48 -8.45 -22.61
CA GLY A 126 -5.24 -9.81 -22.16
C GLY A 126 -6.00 -10.18 -20.89
N ALA A 127 -5.72 -11.38 -20.39
CA ALA A 127 -6.23 -11.86 -19.13
C ALA A 127 -5.29 -11.44 -17.98
N PHE A 128 -5.83 -10.94 -16.86
CA PHE A 128 -5.03 -10.51 -15.73
C PHE A 128 -5.78 -10.50 -14.40
N GLU A 129 -5.01 -10.65 -13.33
CA GLU A 129 -5.34 -10.19 -11.99
C GLU A 129 -4.58 -8.89 -11.73
N ARG A 130 -5.28 -7.85 -11.26
CA ARG A 130 -4.66 -6.58 -10.86
C ARG A 130 -5.14 -6.21 -9.47
N LYS A 131 -4.19 -5.93 -8.58
CA LYS A 131 -4.43 -5.27 -7.29
C LYS A 131 -3.77 -3.92 -7.28
N GLN A 132 -4.50 -2.89 -6.88
CA GLN A 132 -4.05 -1.51 -6.94
C GLN A 132 -4.48 -0.74 -5.70
N LEU A 133 -3.52 -0.08 -5.06
CA LEU A 133 -3.78 0.78 -3.91
C LEU A 133 -4.38 2.11 -4.34
N ALA A 134 -5.05 2.80 -3.42
CA ALA A 134 -5.55 4.15 -3.65
C ALA A 134 -4.43 5.12 -4.10
N TYR A 135 -4.82 6.25 -4.66
CA TYR A 135 -3.91 7.29 -5.12
C TYR A 135 -3.42 8.10 -3.91
N SER A 136 -2.32 7.66 -3.27
CA SER A 136 -1.81 8.23 -2.02
C SER A 136 -0.37 8.75 -2.10
N GLY A 137 0.26 8.68 -3.26
CA GLY A 137 1.63 9.16 -3.45
C GLY A 137 2.70 8.10 -3.24
N PHE A 138 2.53 6.92 -3.82
CA PHE A 138 3.51 5.83 -3.72
C PHE A 138 4.71 6.04 -4.64
N ASP A 139 5.91 5.71 -4.17
CA ASP A 139 7.15 5.82 -4.94
C ASP A 139 7.98 4.54 -4.97
N SER A 140 7.71 3.57 -4.08
CA SER A 140 8.39 2.27 -4.08
C SER A 140 7.42 1.13 -3.78
N ILE A 141 7.75 -0.03 -4.35
CA ILE A 141 7.22 -1.33 -3.97
C ILE A 141 8.37 -2.34 -3.90
N THR A 142 8.37 -3.15 -2.85
CA THR A 142 9.31 -4.26 -2.67
C THR A 142 8.52 -5.52 -2.35
N SER A 143 8.91 -6.66 -2.93
CA SER A 143 8.38 -7.96 -2.51
C SER A 143 9.32 -9.10 -2.88
N ASP A 144 9.04 -10.29 -2.33
CA ASP A 144 9.50 -11.52 -2.95
C ASP A 144 8.49 -11.92 -4.04
N ILE A 145 8.97 -12.45 -5.16
CA ILE A 145 8.11 -12.93 -6.26
C ILE A 145 8.39 -14.40 -6.50
N THR A 146 7.34 -15.20 -6.63
CA THR A 146 7.45 -16.51 -7.30
C THR A 146 6.92 -16.37 -8.71
N LEU A 147 7.78 -16.60 -9.71
CA LEU A 147 7.38 -16.56 -11.12
C LEU A 147 6.55 -17.78 -11.48
N PRO A 148 5.46 -17.61 -12.26
CA PRO A 148 4.60 -18.73 -12.57
C PRO A 148 5.26 -19.72 -13.52
N LYS A 149 4.73 -20.94 -13.53
CA LYS A 149 5.00 -21.91 -14.61
C LYS A 149 4.15 -21.57 -15.82
N VAL A 150 4.74 -21.56 -17.01
CA VAL A 150 4.08 -21.21 -18.26
C VAL A 150 3.90 -22.44 -19.13
N SER A 151 2.72 -22.62 -19.71
CA SER A 151 2.46 -23.73 -20.64
C SER A 151 1.35 -23.42 -21.64
N GLY A 152 1.33 -24.13 -22.76
CA GLY A 152 0.23 -24.11 -23.73
C GLY A 152 -0.04 -22.75 -24.39
N LEU A 153 0.96 -21.86 -24.48
CA LEU A 153 0.78 -20.54 -25.05
C LEU A 153 0.32 -20.62 -26.51
N GLY A 154 -0.77 -19.93 -26.81
CA GLY A 154 -1.23 -19.70 -28.17
C GLY A 154 -0.39 -18.64 -28.88
N ALA A 155 -0.63 -18.49 -30.20
CA ALA A 155 0.07 -17.48 -30.99
C ALA A 155 -0.17 -16.05 -30.45
N GLY A 156 0.92 -15.30 -30.29
CA GLY A 156 0.90 -13.90 -29.85
C GLY A 156 0.57 -13.69 -28.36
N GLU A 157 0.56 -14.76 -27.56
CA GLU A 157 0.36 -14.67 -26.12
C GLU A 157 1.67 -14.41 -25.39
N GLN A 158 1.60 -13.56 -24.38
CA GLN A 158 2.78 -13.08 -23.68
C GLN A 158 2.49 -12.93 -22.18
N PRO A 159 2.98 -13.85 -21.33
CA PRO A 159 2.89 -13.73 -19.88
C PRO A 159 3.71 -12.58 -19.30
N TRP A 160 3.18 -11.93 -18.25
CA TRP A 160 3.84 -10.88 -17.47
C TRP A 160 3.55 -11.00 -15.97
N VAL A 161 4.53 -10.61 -15.15
CA VAL A 161 4.38 -10.42 -13.70
C VAL A 161 5.04 -9.10 -13.37
N TYR A 162 4.27 -8.09 -12.97
CA TYR A 162 4.79 -6.73 -12.87
C TYR A 162 4.11 -5.87 -11.83
N TYR A 163 4.83 -4.82 -11.41
CA TYR A 163 4.30 -3.69 -10.69
C TYR A 163 4.12 -2.51 -11.62
N GLY A 164 3.27 -1.56 -11.25
CA GLY A 164 3.24 -0.28 -11.92
C GLY A 164 2.93 0.87 -10.99
N PHE A 165 3.37 2.05 -11.40
CA PHE A 165 2.93 3.31 -10.82
C PHE A 165 2.06 4.04 -11.84
N ASP A 166 0.92 4.54 -11.38
CA ASP A 166 0.01 5.35 -12.18
C ASP A 166 -0.24 6.67 -11.45
N SER A 167 -0.04 7.80 -12.13
CA SER A 167 -0.51 9.12 -11.70
C SER A 167 -1.51 9.68 -12.72
N ASP A 168 -2.02 10.87 -12.46
CA ASP A 168 -2.86 11.59 -13.42
C ASP A 168 -2.13 11.90 -14.74
N ASN A 169 -0.79 11.98 -14.72
CA ASN A 169 0.02 12.45 -15.85
C ASN A 169 1.00 11.41 -16.40
N ALA A 170 1.25 10.32 -15.68
CA ALA A 170 2.27 9.34 -16.04
C ALA A 170 1.88 7.92 -15.63
N SER A 171 2.40 6.94 -16.36
CA SER A 171 2.28 5.52 -16.02
C SER A 171 3.58 4.82 -16.39
N ILE A 172 4.00 3.88 -15.54
CA ILE A 172 5.22 3.12 -15.69
C ILE A 172 5.00 1.71 -15.13
N GLU A 173 5.55 0.70 -15.81
CA GLU A 173 5.43 -0.70 -15.39
C GLU A 173 6.83 -1.33 -15.32
N ALA A 174 7.08 -2.20 -14.35
CA ALA A 174 8.32 -2.95 -14.26
C ALA A 174 8.11 -4.31 -13.61
N GLY A 175 8.87 -5.29 -14.04
CA GLY A 175 8.71 -6.66 -13.58
C GLY A 175 9.40 -7.64 -14.50
N TYR A 176 8.76 -8.78 -14.71
CA TYR A 176 9.28 -9.87 -15.52
C TYR A 176 8.37 -10.15 -16.72
N ALA A 177 8.99 -10.21 -17.89
CA ALA A 177 8.37 -10.58 -19.14
C ALA A 177 8.83 -11.99 -19.54
N TYR A 178 7.90 -12.90 -19.79
CA TYR A 178 8.29 -14.22 -20.32
C TYR A 178 8.83 -14.08 -21.74
N GLN A 179 9.83 -14.84 -22.14
CA GLN A 179 10.42 -14.77 -23.47
C GLN A 179 10.07 -16.06 -24.18
N THR A 180 8.96 -16.06 -24.93
CA THR A 180 8.34 -17.27 -25.49
C THR A 180 9.29 -18.09 -26.37
N GLY A 181 10.21 -17.46 -27.11
CA GLY A 181 11.20 -18.16 -27.93
C GLY A 181 12.36 -18.80 -27.15
N THR A 182 12.55 -18.44 -25.88
CA THR A 182 13.68 -18.92 -25.05
C THR A 182 13.25 -19.48 -23.69
N PHE A 183 11.95 -19.52 -23.41
CA PHE A 183 11.34 -20.09 -22.21
C PHE A 183 11.97 -19.60 -20.89
N ARG A 184 12.20 -18.28 -20.81
CA ARG A 184 12.80 -17.60 -19.66
C ARG A 184 12.06 -16.33 -19.33
N TRP A 185 12.16 -15.87 -18.09
CA TRP A 185 11.66 -14.57 -17.65
C TRP A 185 12.79 -13.55 -17.64
N LEU A 186 12.56 -12.39 -18.24
CA LEU A 186 13.53 -11.30 -18.29
C LEU A 186 12.99 -10.06 -17.56
N PRO A 187 13.79 -9.44 -16.66
CA PRO A 187 13.39 -8.19 -16.05
C PRO A 187 13.23 -7.09 -17.10
N TYR A 188 12.26 -6.20 -16.89
CA TYR A 188 12.03 -5.05 -17.77
C TYR A 188 11.49 -3.84 -17.00
N ILE A 189 11.66 -2.67 -17.59
CA ILE A 189 10.83 -1.48 -17.32
C ILE A 189 10.18 -1.06 -18.64
N ARG A 190 8.89 -0.73 -18.61
CA ARG A 190 8.15 -0.18 -19.75
C ARG A 190 7.92 1.31 -19.55
N SER A 191 8.65 2.13 -20.32
CA SER A 191 8.52 3.59 -20.35
C SER A 191 8.59 4.08 -21.80
N ASN A 192 7.46 4.41 -22.45
CA ASN A 192 7.45 4.75 -23.88
C ASN A 192 8.22 3.74 -24.78
N GLY A 193 8.20 2.45 -24.40
CA GLY A 193 9.08 1.42 -24.95
C GLY A 193 9.40 0.37 -23.88
N PHE A 194 10.24 -0.61 -24.20
CA PHE A 194 10.68 -1.65 -23.25
C PHE A 194 12.20 -1.55 -23.04
N TYR A 195 12.60 -1.48 -21.78
CA TYR A 195 13.99 -1.51 -21.32
C TYR A 195 14.23 -2.84 -20.62
N TYR A 196 14.70 -3.82 -21.37
CA TYR A 196 15.04 -5.14 -20.82
C TYR A 196 16.38 -5.10 -20.11
N ALA A 197 16.47 -5.81 -18.98
CA ALA A 197 17.75 -6.06 -18.32
C ALA A 197 18.62 -7.03 -19.15
N ASP A 198 19.91 -7.07 -18.83
CA ASP A 198 20.83 -8.05 -19.41
C ASP A 198 20.35 -9.50 -19.14
N SER A 199 20.64 -10.40 -20.09
CA SER A 199 20.33 -11.83 -19.96
C SER A 199 20.93 -12.51 -18.73
N ALA A 200 21.98 -11.95 -18.12
CA ALA A 200 22.54 -12.41 -16.85
C ALA A 200 21.51 -12.38 -15.70
N TYR A 201 20.50 -11.52 -15.79
CA TYR A 201 19.43 -11.42 -14.79
C TYR A 201 18.23 -12.32 -15.07
N GLN A 202 18.26 -13.12 -16.14
CA GLN A 202 17.16 -14.02 -16.50
C GLN A 202 16.79 -14.97 -15.36
N LYS A 203 15.53 -15.39 -15.40
CA LYS A 203 14.93 -16.34 -14.46
C LYS A 203 14.13 -17.37 -15.24
N TYR A 204 13.71 -18.41 -14.55
CA TYR A 204 12.93 -19.51 -15.10
C TYR A 204 11.65 -19.71 -14.30
N ASP A 205 10.75 -20.48 -14.88
CA ASP A 205 9.48 -20.85 -14.28
C ASP A 205 9.64 -21.41 -12.87
N GLY A 206 8.79 -20.94 -11.95
CA GLY A 206 8.82 -21.35 -10.54
C GLY A 206 9.98 -20.79 -9.73
N ASN A 207 10.88 -19.97 -10.30
CA ASN A 207 11.90 -19.31 -9.50
C ASN A 207 11.24 -18.37 -8.47
N ARG A 208 11.68 -18.51 -7.22
CA ARG A 208 11.47 -17.51 -6.19
C ARG A 208 12.60 -16.49 -6.22
N ILE A 209 12.25 -15.22 -6.25
CA ILE A 209 13.17 -14.09 -6.35
C ILE A 209 12.92 -13.24 -5.12
N ASN A 210 13.94 -13.14 -4.27
CA ASN A 210 13.82 -12.38 -3.03
C ASN A 210 14.17 -10.91 -3.27
N SER A 211 13.49 -10.02 -2.57
CA SER A 211 13.79 -8.58 -2.57
C SER A 211 13.83 -7.97 -3.98
N VAL A 212 12.76 -8.15 -4.75
CA VAL A 212 12.51 -7.38 -5.97
C VAL A 212 11.95 -6.03 -5.55
N GLN A 213 12.63 -4.95 -5.94
CA GLN A 213 12.23 -3.58 -5.67
C GLN A 213 12.03 -2.83 -6.98
N PHE A 214 10.94 -2.07 -7.05
CA PHE A 214 10.64 -1.13 -8.10
C PHE A 214 10.35 0.24 -7.48
N TYR A 215 11.07 1.28 -7.90
CA TYR A 215 10.91 2.59 -7.31
C TYR A 215 11.19 3.75 -8.28
N LEU A 216 10.68 4.91 -7.91
CA LEU A 216 10.88 6.19 -8.58
C LEU A 216 11.86 7.03 -7.76
N ALA A 217 12.94 7.49 -8.40
CA ALA A 217 13.88 8.40 -7.76
C ALA A 217 14.49 9.36 -8.77
N LYS A 218 14.83 10.57 -8.32
CA LYS A 218 15.66 11.49 -9.10
C LYS A 218 17.12 11.09 -8.98
N THR A 219 17.91 11.30 -10.04
CA THR A 219 19.36 11.07 -9.98
C THR A 219 20.03 12.18 -9.21
N ALA A 220 19.61 13.42 -9.46
CA ALA A 220 19.96 14.60 -8.67
C ALA A 220 18.69 15.29 -8.19
N THR A 221 18.73 15.91 -7.00
CA THR A 221 17.56 16.63 -6.44
C THR A 221 17.07 17.77 -7.34
N SER A 222 17.94 18.31 -8.19
CA SER A 222 17.63 19.34 -9.19
C SER A 222 16.91 18.80 -10.43
N ASP A 223 16.81 17.49 -10.62
CA ASP A 223 16.16 16.92 -11.81
C ASP A 223 14.66 17.20 -11.78
N THR A 224 14.11 17.55 -12.95
CA THR A 224 12.67 17.76 -13.10
C THR A 224 11.90 16.45 -13.04
N TYR A 225 12.48 15.38 -13.60
CA TYR A 225 11.81 14.09 -13.78
C TYR A 225 12.45 13.01 -12.93
N TYR A 226 11.62 12.08 -12.47
CA TYR A 226 12.07 10.86 -11.81
C TYR A 226 12.52 9.83 -12.86
N ASN A 227 13.47 8.99 -12.47
CA ASN A 227 13.80 7.74 -13.15
C ASN A 227 13.12 6.59 -12.42
N ALA A 228 12.81 5.54 -13.17
CA ALA A 228 12.31 4.29 -12.66
C ALA A 228 13.47 3.29 -12.55
N TYR A 229 13.58 2.63 -11.40
CA TYR A 229 14.65 1.69 -11.09
C TYR A 229 14.05 0.35 -10.72
N MET A 230 14.60 -0.71 -11.31
CA MET A 230 14.34 -2.07 -10.87
C MET A 230 15.60 -2.63 -10.23
N VAL A 231 15.47 -3.10 -8.99
CA VAL A 231 16.55 -3.68 -8.19
C VAL A 231 16.14 -5.09 -7.79
N VAL A 232 17.08 -6.04 -7.87
CA VAL A 232 16.86 -7.43 -7.48
C VAL A 232 17.99 -7.87 -6.58
N GLY A 233 17.68 -8.29 -5.35
CA GLY A 233 18.70 -8.71 -4.38
C GLY A 233 19.75 -7.62 -4.10
N GLY A 234 19.34 -6.35 -4.09
CA GLY A 234 20.22 -5.20 -3.88
C GLY A 234 21.03 -4.77 -5.11
N THR A 235 20.88 -5.42 -6.26
CA THR A 235 21.56 -5.04 -7.51
C THR A 235 20.59 -4.33 -8.46
N GLN A 236 20.94 -3.14 -8.94
CA GLN A 236 20.18 -2.46 -10.00
C GLN A 236 20.26 -3.26 -11.30
N VAL A 237 19.13 -3.77 -11.77
CA VAL A 237 19.05 -4.60 -12.97
C VAL A 237 18.66 -3.81 -14.22
N THR A 238 17.85 -2.77 -14.07
CA THR A 238 17.47 -1.88 -15.17
C THR A 238 17.01 -0.52 -14.64
N ILE A 239 17.12 0.50 -15.49
CA ILE A 239 16.71 1.88 -15.25
C ILE A 239 16.01 2.40 -16.51
N ALA A 240 14.96 3.21 -16.35
CA ALA A 240 14.33 3.91 -17.46
C ALA A 240 13.94 5.34 -17.07
N PRO A 241 14.04 6.30 -18.00
CA PRO A 241 13.51 7.65 -17.80
C PRO A 241 11.99 7.61 -17.69
N THR A 242 11.40 8.52 -16.92
CA THR A 242 9.94 8.63 -16.79
C THR A 242 9.44 10.05 -17.05
N LYS A 243 8.12 10.23 -17.05
CA LYS A 243 7.47 11.55 -17.05
C LYS A 243 6.99 12.00 -15.67
N PHE A 244 7.21 11.19 -14.64
CA PHE A 244 6.86 11.56 -13.26
C PHE A 244 7.69 12.77 -12.83
N LYS A 245 7.04 13.69 -12.13
CA LYS A 245 7.61 14.92 -11.56
C LYS A 245 7.03 15.13 -10.17
N ASP A 246 7.53 16.14 -9.45
CA ASP A 246 7.10 16.39 -8.06
C ASP A 246 5.59 16.64 -7.92
N SER A 247 4.92 17.15 -8.96
CA SER A 247 3.47 17.34 -8.94
C SER A 247 2.67 16.03 -8.92
N ASP A 248 3.30 14.88 -9.24
CA ASP A 248 2.68 13.55 -9.17
C ASP A 248 2.86 12.90 -7.79
N ALA A 249 3.69 13.48 -6.91
CA ALA A 249 4.12 12.85 -5.67
C ALA A 249 2.98 12.56 -4.68
N ASN A 250 1.84 13.27 -4.79
CA ASN A 250 0.67 13.06 -3.93
C ASN A 250 -0.45 12.27 -4.63
N SER A 251 -0.33 12.00 -5.93
CA SER A 251 -1.37 11.34 -6.74
C SER A 251 -0.83 10.11 -7.46
N THR A 252 0.22 9.48 -6.93
CA THR A 252 0.71 8.22 -7.49
C THR A 252 0.08 7.05 -6.76
N SER A 253 -0.56 6.16 -7.52
CA SER A 253 -1.03 4.84 -7.08
C SER A 253 -0.01 3.78 -7.47
N VAL A 254 0.04 2.68 -6.72
CA VAL A 254 0.87 1.51 -7.03
C VAL A 254 0.00 0.27 -7.25
N LYS A 255 0.35 -0.54 -8.25
CA LYS A 255 -0.32 -1.79 -8.59
C LYS A 255 0.65 -2.96 -8.69
N LYS A 256 0.13 -4.16 -8.50
CA LYS A 256 0.77 -5.45 -8.83
C LYS A 256 -0.16 -6.26 -9.73
N VAL A 257 0.41 -6.93 -10.72
CA VAL A 257 -0.34 -7.56 -11.81
C VAL A 257 0.31 -8.89 -12.20
N THR A 258 -0.53 -9.89 -12.44
CA THR A 258 -0.15 -11.14 -13.12
C THR A 258 -1.04 -11.31 -14.33
N SER A 259 -0.45 -11.51 -15.51
CA SER A 259 -1.22 -11.49 -16.76
C SER A 259 -0.69 -12.41 -17.85
N ILE A 260 -1.55 -12.67 -18.83
CA ILE A 260 -1.20 -13.14 -20.17
C ILE A 260 -1.77 -12.10 -21.14
N ALA A 261 -0.89 -11.34 -21.79
CA ALA A 261 -1.27 -10.37 -22.80
C ALA A 261 -1.55 -11.07 -24.13
N LYS A 262 -2.54 -10.58 -24.87
CA LYS A 262 -2.83 -10.98 -26.25
C LYS A 262 -3.41 -9.79 -27.02
N LYS A 263 -2.90 -9.54 -28.23
CA LYS A 263 -3.47 -8.52 -29.11
C LYS A 263 -4.89 -8.93 -29.51
N ALA A 264 -5.82 -7.97 -29.51
CA ALA A 264 -7.23 -8.21 -29.81
C ALA A 264 -7.85 -9.29 -28.89
N PHE A 265 -7.54 -9.21 -27.59
CA PHE A 265 -8.16 -10.07 -26.61
C PHE A 265 -9.66 -9.74 -26.51
N ASP A 266 -10.49 -10.78 -26.68
CA ASP A 266 -11.96 -10.67 -26.70
C ASP A 266 -12.62 -11.20 -25.43
N GLY A 267 -11.83 -11.66 -24.46
CA GLY A 267 -12.30 -12.30 -23.23
C GLY A 267 -12.25 -13.82 -23.27
N THR A 268 -11.97 -14.45 -24.42
CA THR A 268 -12.11 -15.90 -24.60
C THR A 268 -10.98 -16.57 -25.37
N ASN A 269 -10.12 -15.78 -26.03
CA ASN A 269 -9.13 -16.25 -27.00
C ASN A 269 -7.69 -16.36 -26.45
N ILE A 270 -7.51 -16.55 -25.14
CA ILE A 270 -6.23 -16.97 -24.55
C ILE A 270 -6.25 -18.47 -24.31
N GLU A 271 -5.28 -19.18 -24.87
CA GLU A 271 -5.12 -20.64 -24.74
C GLU A 271 -4.14 -21.02 -23.62
N GLY A 272 -3.13 -20.17 -23.45
CA GLY A 272 -2.03 -20.34 -22.52
C GLY A 272 -2.41 -20.30 -21.06
N ARG A 273 -1.49 -20.82 -20.25
CA ARG A 273 -1.63 -20.93 -18.80
C ARG A 273 -0.41 -20.40 -18.08
N THR A 274 -0.63 -19.64 -17.01
CA THR A 274 0.36 -19.35 -15.98
C THR A 274 -0.12 -19.94 -14.66
N MET A 275 0.76 -20.62 -13.93
CA MET A 275 0.41 -21.33 -12.70
C MET A 275 1.26 -20.87 -11.51
N ASN A 276 0.61 -20.64 -10.37
CA ASN A 276 1.21 -20.46 -9.05
C ASN A 276 2.13 -19.23 -8.92
N GLN A 277 1.76 -18.10 -9.54
CA GLN A 277 2.45 -16.83 -9.30
C GLN A 277 2.18 -16.35 -7.86
N ARG A 278 3.19 -15.79 -7.19
CA ARG A 278 3.01 -15.21 -5.84
C ARG A 278 3.72 -13.88 -5.69
N TYR A 279 3.10 -12.98 -4.93
CA TYR A 279 3.72 -11.78 -4.36
C TYR A 279 3.74 -11.92 -2.83
N ASP A 280 4.92 -12.13 -2.25
CA ASP A 280 5.10 -12.36 -0.82
C ASP A 280 5.83 -11.17 -0.18
N ASN A 281 5.56 -10.89 1.10
CA ASN A 281 6.22 -9.81 1.84
C ASN A 281 6.14 -8.43 1.14
N VAL A 282 4.99 -8.13 0.53
CA VAL A 282 4.82 -6.89 -0.24
C VAL A 282 4.82 -5.69 0.70
N GLN A 283 5.76 -4.78 0.48
CA GLN A 283 5.90 -3.51 1.17
C GLN A 283 5.91 -2.37 0.15
N VAL A 284 5.40 -1.21 0.55
CA VAL A 284 5.33 0.01 -0.27
C VAL A 284 5.74 1.21 0.55
N SER A 285 6.31 2.24 -0.10
CA SER A 285 6.59 3.53 0.53
C SER A 285 5.89 4.66 -0.22
N LEU A 286 5.70 5.76 0.48
CA LEU A 286 5.20 7.01 -0.06
C LEU A 286 6.38 7.94 -0.36
N PHE A 287 6.20 8.83 -1.32
CA PHE A 287 7.15 9.91 -1.58
C PHE A 287 7.49 10.66 -0.28
N TYR A 288 8.78 10.96 -0.12
CA TYR A 288 9.34 11.69 1.03
C TYR A 288 9.22 10.96 2.38
N GLN A 289 8.93 9.65 2.35
CA GLN A 289 8.99 8.80 3.54
C GLN A 289 10.07 7.74 3.40
N ASP A 290 10.92 7.63 4.41
CA ASP A 290 12.02 6.65 4.42
C ASP A 290 11.55 5.23 4.78
N GLN A 291 10.32 5.09 5.28
CA GLN A 291 9.80 3.83 5.78
C GLN A 291 8.83 3.18 4.80
N ALA A 292 9.09 1.90 4.52
CA ALA A 292 8.16 1.05 3.79
C ALA A 292 7.24 0.29 4.76
N TYR A 293 5.97 0.18 4.39
CA TYR A 293 4.94 -0.50 5.18
C TYR A 293 4.31 -1.64 4.37
N PRO A 294 3.80 -2.69 5.03
CA PRO A 294 3.09 -3.77 4.35
C PRO A 294 1.92 -3.26 3.48
N TRP A 295 1.74 -3.85 2.30
CA TRP A 295 0.64 -3.54 1.36
C TRP A 295 -0.73 -3.48 2.05
N THR A 296 -0.96 -4.39 3.00
CA THR A 296 -2.23 -4.53 3.74
C THR A 296 -2.57 -3.34 4.64
N GLN A 297 -1.65 -2.40 4.87
CA GLN A 297 -1.92 -1.17 5.62
C GLN A 297 -2.60 -0.09 4.77
N TYR A 298 -2.64 -0.26 3.45
CA TYR A 298 -3.23 0.69 2.53
C TYR A 298 -4.49 0.10 1.88
N PRO A 299 -5.54 0.92 1.67
CA PRO A 299 -6.74 0.44 1.00
C PRO A 299 -6.47 0.17 -0.47
N GLU A 300 -6.91 -0.99 -0.95
CA GLU A 300 -7.08 -1.23 -2.37
C GLU A 300 -8.24 -0.39 -2.91
N SER A 301 -8.12 0.09 -4.15
CA SER A 301 -9.11 0.97 -4.77
C SER A 301 -9.60 0.37 -6.07
N SER A 302 -10.90 0.54 -6.34
CA SER A 302 -11.51 0.28 -7.63
C SER A 302 -12.54 1.36 -7.89
N ASP A 303 -12.60 1.85 -9.12
CA ASP A 303 -13.49 2.96 -9.46
C ASP A 303 -14.01 2.80 -10.89
N PHE A 304 -15.28 3.17 -11.09
CA PHE A 304 -15.91 3.19 -12.39
C PHE A 304 -16.01 4.62 -12.90
N ARG A 305 -15.18 4.95 -13.89
CA ARG A 305 -15.13 6.28 -14.51
C ARG A 305 -14.95 6.17 -16.01
N ASN A 306 -15.49 7.13 -16.77
CA ASN A 306 -15.40 7.15 -18.23
C ASN A 306 -15.83 5.81 -18.88
N ASN A 307 -16.89 5.19 -18.37
CA ASN A 307 -17.42 3.89 -18.77
C ASN A 307 -16.41 2.72 -18.66
N LYS A 308 -15.43 2.82 -17.77
CA LYS A 308 -14.45 1.76 -17.52
C LYS A 308 -14.16 1.58 -16.04
N TRP A 309 -13.88 0.34 -15.68
CA TRP A 309 -13.33 -0.05 -14.38
C TRP A 309 -11.82 0.18 -14.33
N TYR A 310 -11.38 0.83 -13.25
CA TYR A 310 -9.98 1.07 -12.90
C TYR A 310 -9.67 0.43 -11.53
N GLY A 311 -8.38 0.28 -11.21
CA GLY A 311 -7.95 -0.21 -9.90
C GLY A 311 -7.95 -1.74 -9.78
N THR A 312 -8.23 -2.25 -8.59
CA THR A 312 -8.27 -3.70 -8.28
C THR A 312 -9.39 -4.39 -9.04
N ILE A 313 -9.04 -5.32 -9.93
CA ILE A 313 -10.00 -6.03 -10.78
C ILE A 313 -9.37 -7.26 -11.44
N ASP A 314 -10.20 -8.25 -11.71
CA ASP A 314 -9.89 -9.41 -12.55
C ASP A 314 -10.49 -9.25 -13.93
N ASN A 315 -9.75 -9.66 -14.96
CA ASN A 315 -10.19 -9.53 -16.34
C ASN A 315 -9.76 -10.74 -17.18
N PRO A 316 -10.70 -11.48 -17.78
CA PRO A 316 -12.02 -11.74 -17.21
C PRO A 316 -11.86 -12.62 -15.96
N ILE A 317 -12.83 -12.54 -15.06
CA ILE A 317 -12.84 -13.35 -13.82
C ILE A 317 -12.65 -14.85 -14.11
N SER A 318 -13.22 -15.35 -15.20
CA SER A 318 -13.14 -16.76 -15.62
C SER A 318 -11.73 -17.27 -15.94
N TYR A 319 -10.74 -16.37 -16.02
CA TYR A 319 -9.34 -16.76 -16.21
C TYR A 319 -8.54 -16.74 -14.92
N VAL A 320 -9.02 -16.09 -13.86
CA VAL A 320 -8.24 -15.82 -12.65
C VAL A 320 -8.56 -16.85 -11.58
N HIS A 321 -7.59 -17.71 -11.30
CA HIS A 321 -7.71 -18.78 -10.31
C HIS A 321 -6.79 -18.49 -9.14
N ARG A 322 -7.33 -18.56 -7.92
CA ARG A 322 -6.56 -18.30 -6.71
C ARG A 322 -6.53 -19.55 -5.85
N ASP A 323 -5.33 -19.93 -5.43
CA ASP A 323 -5.11 -20.97 -4.43
C ASP A 323 -4.24 -20.40 -3.32
N TRP A 324 -4.89 -20.14 -2.18
CA TRP A 324 -4.33 -19.49 -0.99
C TRP A 324 -3.72 -18.12 -1.30
N ASP A 325 -2.40 -18.07 -1.47
CA ASP A 325 -1.61 -16.87 -1.73
C ASP A 325 -1.10 -16.78 -3.17
N SER A 326 -1.48 -17.74 -4.01
CA SER A 326 -1.04 -17.84 -5.39
C SER A 326 -2.15 -17.49 -6.39
N THR A 327 -1.73 -16.91 -7.51
CA THR A 327 -2.59 -16.58 -8.65
C THR A 327 -2.15 -17.39 -9.87
N SER A 328 -3.12 -17.98 -10.56
CA SER A 328 -2.94 -18.66 -11.83
C SER A 328 -3.88 -18.04 -12.87
N ILE A 329 -3.42 -17.93 -14.13
CA ILE A 329 -4.21 -17.41 -15.24
C ILE A 329 -4.39 -18.52 -16.26
N TYR A 330 -5.62 -19.01 -16.43
CA TYR A 330 -5.97 -19.97 -17.47
C TYR A 330 -7.48 -20.04 -17.67
N LYS A 331 -7.92 -20.39 -18.89
CA LYS A 331 -9.33 -20.67 -19.16
C LYS A 331 -9.74 -22.00 -18.56
N ASP A 332 -10.85 -22.05 -17.82
CA ASP A 332 -11.45 -23.32 -17.44
C ASP A 332 -11.82 -24.13 -18.69
N THR A 333 -11.30 -25.36 -18.74
CA THR A 333 -11.73 -26.36 -19.69
C THR A 333 -12.81 -27.18 -19.00
N ASN A 334 -14.08 -26.79 -19.20
CA ASN A 334 -15.20 -27.67 -18.89
C ASN A 334 -15.18 -28.91 -19.78
#